data_AF-A0A7X7BPT0-F1
#
_entry.id   AF-A0A7X7BPT0-F1
#
_cell.length_a   1.000
_cell.length_b   1.000
_cell.length_c   1.000
_cell.angle_alpha   90.00
_cell.angle_beta   90.00
_cell.angle_gamma   90.00
#
_symmetry.space_group_name_H-M   'P 1'
#
loop_
_entity.id
_entity.type
_entity.pdbx_description
1 polymer ?
#
loop_
_entity_poly.entity_id
_entity_poly.type
_entity_poly.pdbx_seq_one_letter_code
_entity_poly.pdbx_strand_id
1 'polypeptide(L)'
;MEGPEKKHDVLRGILEAQKKISLLFPECVLVGGTAAAMHRGHRFSLDADSVLPNLKDQFQDILEKLEALAGWKTSRIRPPVLILGNFAGIDIGIRQLRRAEPLETIEKF
;
A
#
# COMPACT_ATOMS: atom_id res chain seq x y z
N MET A 1 15.98 -20.29 7.22
CA MET A 1 16.23 -19.57 5.95
C MET A 1 15.12 -19.96 5.00
N GLU A 2 14.24 -19.03 4.62
CA GLU A 2 13.12 -19.35 3.72
C GLU A 2 13.58 -19.37 2.25
N GLY A 3 13.12 -20.39 1.51
CA GLY A 3 13.55 -20.66 0.14
C GLY A 3 13.04 -19.64 -0.90
N PRO A 4 13.56 -19.71 -2.14
CA PRO A 4 13.21 -18.78 -3.22
C PRO A 4 11.72 -18.80 -3.59
N GLU A 5 11.04 -19.95 -3.55
CA GLU A 5 9.59 -20.06 -3.83
C GLU A 5 8.73 -19.16 -2.93
N LYS A 6 8.98 -19.19 -1.61
CA LYS A 6 8.25 -18.35 -0.64
C LYS A 6 8.39 -16.85 -0.94
N LYS A 7 9.53 -16.42 -1.48
CA LYS A 7 9.75 -15.01 -1.85
C LYS A 7 8.91 -14.59 -3.06
N HIS A 8 8.75 -15.49 -4.04
CA HIS A 8 7.90 -15.24 -5.20
C HIS A 8 6.41 -15.16 -4.81
N ASP A 9 5.96 -16.04 -3.92
CA ASP A 9 4.58 -16.05 -3.45
C ASP A 9 4.22 -14.79 -2.67
N VAL A 10 5.13 -14.33 -1.79
CA VAL A 10 4.93 -13.08 -1.04
C VAL A 10 4.88 -11.87 -1.96
N LEU A 11 5.80 -11.76 -2.93
CA LEU A 11 5.77 -10.67 -3.90
C LEU A 11 4.45 -10.66 -4.69
N ARG A 12 3.96 -11.83 -5.10
CA ARG A 12 2.68 -11.94 -5.78
C ARG A 12 1.53 -11.47 -4.90
N GLY A 13 1.51 -11.87 -3.62
CA GLY A 13 0.52 -11.39 -2.65
C GLY A 13 0.54 -9.87 -2.49
N ILE A 14 1.73 -9.28 -2.41
CA ILE A 14 1.90 -7.81 -2.34
C ILE A 14 1.34 -7.13 -3.58
N LEU A 15 1.63 -7.65 -4.78
CA LEU A 15 1.14 -7.07 -6.04
C LEU A 15 -0.38 -7.15 -6.15
N GLU A 16 -0.99 -8.28 -5.79
CA GLU A 16 -2.45 -8.43 -5.79
C GLU A 16 -3.11 -7.50 -4.77
N ALA A 17 -2.55 -7.40 -3.55
CA ALA A 17 -3.00 -6.46 -2.54
C ALA A 17 -2.90 -5.01 -3.04
N GLN A 18 -1.76 -4.62 -3.60
CA GLN A 18 -1.54 -3.27 -4.11
C GLN A 18 -2.44 -2.95 -5.30
N LYS A 19 -2.69 -3.91 -6.19
CA LYS A 19 -3.63 -3.75 -7.30
C LYS A 19 -5.04 -3.45 -6.80
N LYS A 20 -5.51 -4.17 -5.77
CA LYS A 20 -6.82 -3.91 -5.15
C LYS A 20 -6.88 -2.53 -4.48
N ILE A 21 -5.84 -2.14 -3.75
CA ILE A 21 -5.74 -0.79 -3.17
C ILE A 21 -5.75 0.29 -4.25
N SER A 22 -4.99 0.12 -5.33
CA SER A 22 -4.90 1.10 -6.42
C SER A 22 -6.21 1.19 -7.23
N LEU A 23 -6.96 0.09 -7.36
CA LEU A 23 -8.31 0.12 -7.93
C LEU A 23 -9.31 0.85 -7.04
N LEU A 24 -9.17 0.74 -5.71
CA LEU A 24 -10.03 1.42 -4.76
C LEU A 24 -9.70 2.92 -4.64
N PHE A 25 -8.42 3.26 -4.76
CA PHE A 25 -7.89 4.62 -4.69
C PHE A 25 -6.89 4.86 -5.83
N PRO A 26 -7.36 5.26 -7.03
CA PRO A 26 -6.50 5.46 -8.21
C PRO A 26 -5.40 6.51 -8.02
N GLU A 27 -5.59 7.45 -7.09
CA GLU A 27 -4.64 8.50 -6.72
C GLU A 27 -3.55 8.03 -5.74
N CYS A 28 -3.60 6.75 -5.34
CA CYS A 28 -2.65 6.13 -4.43
C CYS A 28 -1.32 5.83 -5.14
N VAL A 29 -0.22 6.28 -4.54
CA VAL A 29 1.13 6.02 -5.07
C VAL A 29 1.89 5.11 -4.12
N LEU A 30 2.31 3.94 -4.62
CA LEU A 30 3.18 3.02 -3.88
C LEU A 30 4.56 3.65 -3.63
N VAL A 31 5.04 3.56 -2.39
CA VAL A 31 6.33 4.08 -1.94
C VAL A 31 7.06 3.06 -1.08
N GLY A 32 8.23 3.43 -0.55
CA GLY A 32 8.94 2.64 0.45
C GLY A 32 9.64 1.38 -0.11
N GLY A 33 9.74 0.36 0.74
CA GLY A 33 10.52 -0.86 0.49
C GLY A 33 10.06 -1.62 -0.75
N THR A 34 8.76 -1.83 -0.91
CA THR A 34 8.18 -2.52 -2.07
C THR A 34 8.40 -1.74 -3.36
N ALA A 35 8.19 -0.42 -3.38
CA ALA A 35 8.49 0.38 -4.57
C ALA A 35 9.97 0.24 -4.99
N ALA A 36 10.89 0.32 -4.03
CA ALA A 36 12.32 0.16 -4.30
C ALA A 36 12.68 -1.27 -4.75
N ALA A 37 12.09 -2.29 -4.13
CA ALA A 37 12.27 -3.70 -4.49
C ALA A 37 11.78 -3.97 -5.93
N MET A 38 10.60 -3.47 -6.30
CA MET A 38 10.06 -3.57 -7.66
C MET A 38 10.90 -2.81 -8.69
N HIS A 39 11.43 -1.65 -8.33
CA HIS A 39 12.23 -0.84 -9.25
C HIS A 39 13.62 -1.46 -9.51
N ARG A 40 14.26 -2.04 -8.50
CA ARG A 40 15.65 -2.50 -8.58
C ARG A 40 15.87 -4.01 -8.61
N GLY A 41 14.87 -4.81 -8.24
CA GLY A 41 14.90 -6.28 -8.28
C GLY A 41 15.86 -6.98 -7.30
N HIS A 42 16.69 -6.25 -6.56
CA HIS A 42 17.73 -6.82 -5.68
C HIS A 42 17.41 -6.68 -4.18
N ARG A 43 16.19 -6.27 -3.82
CA ARG A 43 15.70 -6.20 -2.44
C ARG A 43 14.38 -6.92 -2.33
N PHE A 44 14.03 -7.28 -1.11
CA PHE A 44 12.78 -7.95 -0.75
C PHE A 44 12.07 -7.12 0.32
N SER A 45 10.76 -6.97 0.20
CA SER A 45 9.88 -6.29 1.17
C SER A 45 8.72 -7.23 1.50
N LEU A 46 8.12 -7.05 2.67
CA LEU A 46 7.01 -7.87 3.17
C LEU A 46 5.69 -7.10 3.29
N ASP A 47 5.76 -5.78 3.11
CA ASP A 47 4.69 -4.80 3.32
C ASP A 47 4.49 -3.94 2.07
N ALA A 48 3.40 -3.18 2.00
CA ALA A 48 3.25 -2.13 1.00
C ALA A 48 2.75 -0.83 1.64
N ASP A 49 3.57 0.21 1.54
CA ASP A 49 3.21 1.57 1.93
C ASP A 49 2.82 2.36 0.69
N SER A 50 1.74 3.12 0.78
CA SER A 50 1.30 4.04 -0.25
C SER A 50 0.90 5.40 0.34
N VAL A 51 0.95 6.43 -0.50
CA VAL A 51 0.54 7.79 -0.16
C VAL A 51 -0.70 8.21 -0.96
N LEU A 52 -1.57 8.98 -0.32
CA LEU A 52 -2.75 9.62 -0.91
C LEU A 52 -2.67 11.14 -0.72
N PRO A 53 -2.98 11.94 -1.75
CA PRO A 53 -2.97 13.40 -1.66
C PRO A 53 -4.08 13.98 -0.77
N ASN A 54 -5.19 13.27 -0.66
CA ASN A 54 -6.46 13.70 -0.04
C ASN A 54 -6.80 12.93 1.24
N LEU A 55 -5.89 12.11 1.80
CA LEU A 55 -6.18 11.32 3.01
C LEU A 55 -6.67 12.19 4.17
N LYS A 56 -6.07 13.37 4.35
CA LYS A 56 -6.41 14.27 5.44
C LYS A 56 -7.85 14.79 5.37
N ASP A 57 -8.33 14.99 4.14
CA ASP A 57 -9.62 15.62 3.86
C ASP A 57 -10.73 14.55 3.76
N GLN A 58 -10.37 13.30 3.44
CA GLN A 58 -11.29 12.19 3.21
C GLN A 58 -11.02 11.01 4.16
N PHE A 59 -10.46 11.28 5.35
CA PHE A 59 -9.93 10.23 6.22
C PHE A 59 -10.97 9.16 6.55
N GLN A 60 -12.17 9.59 6.95
CA GLN A 60 -13.25 8.69 7.36
C GLN A 60 -13.74 7.86 6.18
N ASP A 61 -14.00 8.49 5.03
CA ASP A 61 -14.44 7.80 3.81
C ASP A 61 -13.41 6.77 3.33
N ILE A 62 -12.12 7.11 3.40
CA ILE A 62 -11.03 6.19 3.02
C ILE A 62 -10.95 5.02 4.00
N LEU A 63 -11.07 5.27 5.31
CA LEU A 63 -11.09 4.22 6.32
C LEU A 63 -12.27 3.27 6.11
N GLU A 64 -13.48 3.79 5.89
CA GLU A 64 -14.68 2.99 5.65
C GLU A 64 -14.55 2.13 4.37
N LYS A 65 -14.02 2.71 3.29
CA LYS A 65 -13.74 1.97 2.05
C LYS A 65 -12.74 0.83 2.25
N LEU A 66 -11.69 1.06 3.06
CA LEU A 66 -10.73 0.02 3.42
C LEU A 66 -11.38 -1.07 4.26
N GLU A 67 -12.15 -0.71 5.28
CA GLU A 67 -12.82 -1.65 6.18
C GLU A 67 -13.95 -2.45 5.49
N ALA A 68 -14.50 -1.95 4.39
CA ALA A 68 -15.43 -2.68 3.54
C ALA A 68 -14.75 -3.75 2.66
N LEU A 69 -13.42 -3.74 2.50
CA LEU A 69 -12.72 -4.78 1.75
C LEU A 69 -12.70 -6.10 2.51
N ALA A 70 -13.20 -7.16 1.87
CA ALA A 70 -13.08 -8.51 2.42
C ALA A 70 -11.60 -8.90 2.61
N GLY A 71 -11.24 -9.24 3.85
CA GLY A 71 -9.86 -9.59 4.22
C GLY A 71 -9.00 -8.42 4.69
N TRP A 72 -9.57 -7.21 4.78
CA TRP A 72 -8.94 -6.09 5.48
C TRP A 72 -9.12 -6.21 6.99
N LYS A 73 -8.08 -5.84 7.74
CA LYS A 73 -8.12 -5.68 9.19
C LYS A 73 -7.35 -4.42 9.58
N THR A 74 -8.04 -3.43 10.11
CA THR A 74 -7.40 -2.22 10.63
C THR A 74 -6.53 -2.57 11.84
N SER A 75 -5.26 -2.18 11.80
CA SER A 75 -4.27 -2.44 12.85
C SER A 75 -4.02 -1.19 13.70
N ARG A 76 -3.92 -0.02 13.06
CA ARG A 76 -3.70 1.25 13.73
C ARG A 76 -4.15 2.40 12.86
N ILE A 77 -4.79 3.39 13.47
CA ILE A 77 -5.08 4.67 12.83
C ILE A 77 -4.40 5.82 13.58
N ARG A 78 -4.06 6.87 12.84
CA ARG A 78 -3.72 8.19 13.38
C ARG A 78 -4.35 9.25 12.47
N PRO A 79 -5.61 9.61 12.72
CA PRO A 79 -6.28 10.65 11.95
C PRO A 79 -5.51 11.98 12.03
N PRO A 80 -5.48 12.77 10.94
CA PRO A 80 -6.05 12.48 9.64
C PRO A 80 -4.99 11.94 8.64
N VAL A 81 -3.85 11.40 9.10
CA VAL A 81 -2.64 11.24 8.25
C VAL A 81 -2.15 9.81 8.05
N LEU A 82 -2.72 8.83 8.75
CA LEU A 82 -2.23 7.45 8.72
C LEU A 82 -3.34 6.44 8.99
N ILE A 83 -3.38 5.42 8.13
CA ILE A 83 -4.13 4.17 8.34
C ILE A 83 -3.15 3.02 8.09
N LEU A 84 -3.04 2.11 9.06
CA LEU A 84 -2.30 0.86 8.94
C LEU A 84 -3.29 -0.29 9.10
N GLY A 85 -3.16 -1.29 8.25
CA GLY A 85 -3.95 -2.51 8.33
C GLY A 85 -3.20 -3.70 7.74
N ASN A 86 -3.79 -4.87 7.90
CA ASN A 86 -3.39 -6.06 7.17
C ASN A 86 -4.46 -6.37 6.11
N PHE A 87 -4.04 -6.65 4.89
CA PHE A 87 -4.92 -7.05 3.80
C PHE A 87 -4.46 -8.36 3.21
N ALA A 88 -5.26 -9.41 3.38
CA ALA A 88 -4.96 -10.76 2.89
C ALA A 88 -3.56 -11.27 3.27
N GLY A 89 -3.09 -10.96 4.49
CA GLY A 89 -1.79 -11.37 5.00
C GLY A 89 -0.64 -10.39 4.73
N ILE A 90 -0.88 -9.30 4.00
CA ILE A 90 0.12 -8.26 3.71
C ILE A 90 -0.13 -7.04 4.59
N ASP A 91 0.91 -6.53 5.24
CA ASP A 91 0.80 -5.27 5.98
C ASP A 91 0.77 -4.10 4.99
N ILE A 92 -0.28 -3.27 5.10
CA ILE A 92 -0.54 -2.13 4.23
C ILE A 92 -0.53 -0.83 5.05
N GLY A 93 0.20 0.16 4.55
CA GLY A 93 0.18 1.52 5.08
C GLY A 93 -0.38 2.51 4.08
N ILE A 94 -1.38 3.30 4.48
CA ILE A 94 -1.93 4.41 3.72
C ILE A 94 -1.63 5.71 4.46
N ARG A 95 -0.94 6.63 3.79
CA ARG A 95 -0.37 7.85 4.41
C ARG A 95 -0.74 9.10 3.64
N GLN A 96 -0.83 10.22 4.34
CA GLN A 96 -0.98 11.51 3.68
C GLN A 96 0.29 11.87 2.91
N LEU A 97 0.17 12.17 1.62
CA LEU A 97 1.24 12.77 0.85
C LEU A 97 1.58 14.14 1.46
N ARG A 98 2.83 14.33 1.87
CA ARG A 98 3.31 15.59 2.47
C ARG A 98 3.78 16.63 1.47
N ARG A 99 4.01 16.21 0.21
CA ARG A 99 4.46 17.11 -0.87
C ARG A 99 3.27 17.87 -1.44
N ALA A 100 3.51 19.11 -1.87
CA ALA A 100 2.53 19.91 -2.60
C ALA A 100 2.36 19.39 -4.03
N GLU A 101 3.46 19.02 -4.67
CA GLU A 101 3.46 18.45 -6.02
C GLU A 101 3.25 16.93 -5.99
N PRO A 102 2.58 16.35 -7.00
CA PRO A 102 2.46 14.92 -7.19
C PRO A 102 3.81 14.20 -7.22
N LEU A 103 3.81 12.92 -6.84
CA LEU A 103 4.99 12.07 -7.05
C LEU A 103 5.03 11.61 -8.50
N GLU A 104 6.19 11.76 -9.13
CA GLU A 104 6.46 11.14 -10.43
C GLU A 104 6.50 9.62 -10.27
N THR A 105 5.77 8.92 -11.15
CA THR A 105 5.75 7.47 -11.22
C THR A 105 6.14 7.01 -12.62
N ILE A 106 6.68 5.81 -12.71
CA ILE A 106 6.79 5.10 -13.99
C ILE A 106 5.52 4.28 -14.16
N GLU A 107 4.81 4.43 -15.29
CA GLU A 107 3.67 3.56 -15.60
C GLU A 107 4.14 2.10 -15.54
N LYS A 108 3.56 1.31 -14.63
CA LYS A 108 3.77 -0.14 -14.58
C LYS A 108 2.46 -0.84 -14.21
N PHE A 109 1.83 -1.37 -15.26
CA PHE A 109 0.88 -2.48 -15.40
C PHE A 109 -0.31 -2.59 -14.43
#